data_AF-A0A7J2LSH2-F1
#
_entry.id   AF-A0A7J2LSH2-F1
#
_cell.length_a   1.000
_cell.length_b   1.000
_cell.length_c   1.000
_cell.angle_alpha   90.00
_cell.angle_beta   90.00
_cell.angle_gamma   90.00
#
_symmetry.space_group_name_H-M   'P 1'
#
loop_
_entity.id
_entity.type
_entity.pdbx_description
1 polymer ?
#
loop_
_entity_poly.entity_id
_entity_poly.type
_entity_poly.pdbx_seq_one_letter_code
_entity_poly.pdbx_strand_id
1 'polypeptide(L)'
;MNRYIFDKKVTGSITALKNFFLTGPPRSGKTTLLMQIMSSLKEYNVRISGIMCPEVRRHGFRWGFKIIDLKRGREGILASIEVRKGPRISKYRVNLQDLEEIGVKALEEALVDNSQVVIIDEIGKMELVSPKFSRVVKSLLDSNKVILGIIHASYNHPLLNEIRRRNDTKIYWINRNTPENIRRNIHNEILKAILERLGGYAGN
;
A
#
# COMPACT_ATOMS: atom_id res chain seq x y z
N MET A 1 -26.52 1.00 -2.80
CA MET A 1 -25.17 1.48 -3.18
C MET A 1 -24.28 1.45 -1.95
N ASN A 2 -23.33 0.51 -1.88
CA ASN A 2 -22.54 0.29 -0.66
C ASN A 2 -21.48 1.41 -0.53
N ARG A 3 -21.62 2.30 0.46
CA ARG A 3 -20.75 3.50 0.66
C ARG A 3 -19.25 3.19 0.88
N TYR A 4 -18.87 1.91 0.87
CA TYR A 4 -17.51 1.43 1.13
C TYR A 4 -16.78 0.95 -0.14
N ILE A 5 -17.45 0.95 -1.29
CA ILE A 5 -16.88 0.56 -2.57
C ILE A 5 -17.08 1.72 -3.54
N PHE A 6 -15.98 2.26 -4.10
CA PHE A 6 -16.09 3.06 -5.30
C PHE A 6 -16.37 2.10 -6.45
N ASP A 7 -17.65 1.83 -6.64
CA ASP A 7 -18.13 0.85 -7.60
C ASP A 7 -18.00 1.43 -9.00
N LYS A 8 -16.80 1.33 -9.60
CA LYS A 8 -16.74 1.17 -11.04
C LYS A 8 -17.46 -0.15 -11.29
N LYS A 9 -18.56 -0.14 -12.05
CA LYS A 9 -19.15 -1.36 -12.60
C LYS A 9 -18.04 -2.08 -13.37
N VAL A 10 -17.37 -3.04 -12.73
CA VAL A 10 -16.42 -3.92 -13.40
C VAL A 10 -17.30 -4.97 -14.07
N THR A 11 -17.74 -4.69 -15.29
CA THR A 11 -18.48 -5.62 -16.15
C THR A 11 -17.56 -6.67 -16.78
N GLY A 12 -16.48 -7.02 -16.11
CA GLY A 12 -15.45 -7.95 -16.60
C GLY A 12 -15.09 -8.95 -15.51
N SER A 13 -14.66 -10.14 -15.94
CA SER A 13 -14.18 -11.21 -15.06
C SER A 13 -13.21 -10.69 -13.98
N ILE A 14 -13.31 -11.24 -12.76
CA ILE A 14 -12.42 -10.94 -11.62
C ILE A 14 -10.93 -11.03 -12.01
N THR A 15 -10.60 -11.83 -13.03
CA THR A 15 -9.25 -11.97 -13.62
C THR A 15 -8.67 -10.69 -14.25
N ALA A 16 -9.49 -9.68 -14.54
CA ALA A 16 -9.04 -8.39 -15.10
C ALA A 16 -8.41 -7.46 -14.04
N LEU A 17 -8.69 -7.68 -12.74
CA LEU A 17 -8.12 -6.87 -11.66
C LEU A 17 -6.70 -7.34 -11.33
N LYS A 18 -5.80 -6.38 -11.12
CA LYS A 18 -4.40 -6.62 -10.76
C LYS A 18 -4.00 -5.88 -9.48
N ASN A 19 -4.44 -4.64 -9.31
CA ASN A 19 -4.01 -3.78 -8.21
C ASN A 19 -5.15 -3.51 -7.25
N PHE A 20 -4.88 -3.57 -5.95
CA PHE A 20 -5.86 -3.39 -4.88
C PHE A 20 -5.36 -2.33 -3.92
N PHE A 21 -6.18 -1.31 -3.67
CA PHE A 21 -5.82 -0.25 -2.73
C PHE A 21 -6.89 -0.03 -1.67
N LEU A 22 -6.43 0.25 -0.45
CA LEU A 22 -7.28 0.78 0.61
C LEU A 22 -7.13 2.30 0.66
N THR A 23 -8.22 3.00 0.89
CA THR A 23 -8.23 4.45 1.07
C THR A 23 -9.21 4.87 2.17
N GLY A 24 -9.16 6.12 2.61
CA GLY A 24 -9.99 6.64 3.69
C GLY A 24 -9.20 7.46 4.71
N PRO A 25 -9.87 7.98 5.76
CA PRO A 25 -9.27 8.93 6.69
C PRO A 25 -8.07 8.35 7.47
N PRO A 26 -7.12 9.18 7.93
CA PRO A 26 -6.06 8.74 8.83
C PRO A 26 -6.61 8.03 10.07
N ARG A 27 -5.91 6.97 10.50
CA ARG A 27 -6.28 6.12 11.65
C ARG A 27 -7.60 5.36 11.49
N SER A 28 -8.03 5.05 10.26
CA SER A 28 -9.20 4.20 10.00
C SER A 28 -8.90 2.69 10.02
N GLY A 29 -7.70 2.27 10.40
CA GLY A 29 -7.33 0.85 10.44
C GLY A 29 -7.00 0.24 9.07
N LYS A 30 -6.62 1.06 8.08
CA LYS A 30 -6.19 0.57 6.75
C LYS A 30 -4.95 -0.30 6.85
N THR A 31 -3.92 0.20 7.54
CA THR A 31 -2.68 -0.56 7.76
C THR A 31 -2.95 -1.88 8.48
N THR A 32 -3.89 -1.90 9.44
CA THR A 32 -4.32 -3.14 10.10
C THR A 32 -4.93 -4.13 9.10
N LEU A 33 -5.88 -3.69 8.28
CA LEU A 33 -6.51 -4.55 7.26
C LEU A 33 -5.49 -5.03 6.21
N LEU A 34 -4.59 -4.15 5.78
CA LEU A 34 -3.50 -4.48 4.87
C LEU A 34 -2.59 -5.57 5.45
N MET A 35 -2.21 -5.46 6.73
CA MET A 35 -1.40 -6.47 7.42
C MET A 35 -2.14 -7.81 7.57
N GLN A 36 -3.45 -7.79 7.82
CA GLN A 36 -4.28 -9.01 7.86
C GLN A 36 -4.27 -9.73 6.51
N ILE A 37 -4.52 -9.01 5.41
CA ILE A 37 -4.49 -9.57 4.05
C ILE A 37 -3.09 -10.11 3.74
N MET A 38 -2.04 -9.36 4.07
CA MET A 38 -0.65 -9.79 3.90
C MET A 38 -0.35 -11.08 4.67
N SER A 39 -0.88 -11.22 5.90
CA SER A 39 -0.73 -12.44 6.71
C SER A 39 -1.38 -13.64 6.02
N SER A 40 -2.64 -13.51 5.60
CA SER A 40 -3.33 -14.59 4.90
C SER A 40 -2.64 -14.95 3.59
N LEU A 41 -2.17 -13.99 2.80
CA LEU A 41 -1.39 -14.27 1.59
C LEU A 41 -0.14 -15.11 1.88
N LYS A 42 0.56 -14.86 3.00
CA LYS A 42 1.71 -15.67 3.42
C LYS A 42 1.31 -17.10 3.80
N GLU A 43 0.15 -17.31 4.41
CA GLU A 43 -0.39 -18.65 4.70
C GLU A 43 -0.62 -19.47 3.42
N TYR A 44 -0.94 -18.80 2.31
CA TYR A 44 -1.01 -19.39 0.97
C TYR A 44 0.34 -19.44 0.23
N ASN A 45 1.47 -19.25 0.91
CA ASN A 45 2.83 -19.23 0.35
C ASN A 45 3.05 -18.19 -0.76
N VAL A 46 2.24 -17.12 -0.79
CA VAL A 46 2.44 -16.02 -1.74
C VAL A 46 3.72 -15.29 -1.38
N ARG A 47 4.61 -15.11 -2.36
CA ARG A 47 5.88 -14.39 -2.15
C ARG A 47 5.63 -12.88 -2.15
N ILE A 48 6.00 -12.23 -1.06
CA ILE A 48 5.71 -10.82 -0.81
C ILE A 48 7.00 -10.00 -0.75
N SER A 49 6.96 -8.78 -1.28
CA SER A 49 7.99 -7.76 -1.12
C SER A 49 7.35 -6.38 -0.98
N GLY A 50 8.15 -5.32 -0.89
CA GLY A 50 7.67 -3.95 -0.78
C GLY A 50 7.98 -3.34 0.58
N ILE A 51 7.15 -2.39 1.00
CA ILE A 51 7.46 -1.51 2.12
C ILE A 51 6.29 -1.31 3.09
N MET A 52 6.63 -1.08 4.35
CA MET A 52 5.71 -0.64 5.41
C MET A 52 6.24 0.61 6.09
N CYS A 53 5.33 1.52 6.47
CA CYS A 53 5.68 2.77 7.15
C CYS A 53 4.97 2.93 8.51
N PRO A 54 5.28 2.09 9.51
CA PRO A 54 4.55 2.12 10.78
C PRO A 54 4.81 3.41 11.55
N GLU A 55 3.78 3.85 12.28
CA GLU A 55 3.85 5.01 13.17
C GLU A 55 4.78 4.73 14.36
N VAL A 56 5.69 5.67 14.65
CA VAL A 56 6.53 5.66 15.85
C VAL A 56 5.95 6.62 16.88
N ARG A 57 5.67 6.10 18.08
CA ARG A 57 5.23 6.89 19.23
C ARG A 57 6.31 6.92 20.32
N ARG A 58 6.51 8.09 20.93
CA ARG A 58 7.34 8.29 22.12
C ARG A 58 6.54 9.13 23.11
N HIS A 59 6.53 8.73 24.39
CA HIS A 59 5.78 9.41 25.45
C HIS A 59 4.31 9.71 25.10
N GLY A 60 3.62 8.79 24.44
CA GLY A 60 2.21 8.95 24.03
C GLY A 60 1.98 9.83 22.79
N PHE A 61 3.01 10.51 22.29
CA PHE A 61 2.91 11.35 21.09
C PHE A 61 3.49 10.66 19.86
N ARG A 62 2.91 10.96 18.69
CA ARG A 62 3.51 10.57 17.41
C ARG A 62 4.81 11.33 17.20
N TRP A 63 5.91 10.59 17.25
CA TRP A 63 7.27 11.08 17.03
C TRP A 63 7.60 11.12 15.54
N GLY A 64 7.17 10.11 14.79
CA GLY A 64 7.46 9.99 13.36
C GLY A 64 6.89 8.71 12.75
N PHE A 65 7.51 8.29 11.65
CA PHE A 65 7.17 7.11 10.87
C PHE A 65 8.47 6.40 10.46
N LYS A 66 8.50 5.07 10.59
CA LYS A 66 9.57 4.26 10.00
C LYS A 66 9.33 4.08 8.50
N ILE A 67 10.34 3.59 7.81
CA ILE A 67 10.21 2.89 6.54
C ILE A 67 10.93 1.55 6.65
N ILE A 68 10.27 0.47 6.24
CA ILE A 68 10.76 -0.90 6.42
C ILE A 68 10.67 -1.64 5.08
N ASP A 69 11.79 -2.20 4.64
CA ASP A 69 11.88 -3.17 3.54
C ASP A 69 11.36 -4.54 4.03
N LEU A 70 10.24 -5.01 3.48
CA LEU A 70 9.60 -6.25 3.91
C LEU A 70 10.37 -7.52 3.57
N LYS A 71 11.28 -7.48 2.59
CA LYS A 71 12.02 -8.66 2.15
C LYS A 71 13.34 -8.81 2.89
N ARG A 72 14.08 -7.70 3.05
CA ARG A 72 15.42 -7.72 3.67
C ARG A 72 15.43 -7.26 5.13
N GLY A 73 14.32 -6.71 5.62
CA GLY A 73 14.21 -6.23 7.01
C GLY A 73 14.97 -4.94 7.30
N ARG A 74 15.48 -4.25 6.26
CA ARG A 74 16.13 -2.95 6.44
C ARG A 74 15.11 -1.93 6.94
N GLU A 75 15.48 -1.15 7.94
CA GLU A 75 14.62 -0.12 8.49
C GLU A 75 15.33 1.22 8.63
N GLY A 76 14.55 2.30 8.49
CA GLY A 76 14.97 3.67 8.69
C GLY A 76 13.80 4.53 9.12
N ILE A 77 14.00 5.84 9.12
CA ILE A 77 12.98 6.83 9.46
C ILE A 77 12.48 7.47 8.17
N LEU A 78 11.20 7.29 7.83
CA LEU A 78 10.58 8.01 6.72
C LEU A 78 10.48 9.51 7.03
N ALA A 79 9.94 9.85 8.19
CA ALA A 79 9.79 11.22 8.64
C ALA A 79 9.70 11.30 10.15
N SER A 80 10.25 12.34 10.75
CA SER A 80 10.07 12.61 12.19
C SER A 80 10.13 14.10 12.51
N ILE A 81 9.85 14.43 13.77
CA ILE A 81 10.03 15.79 14.32
C ILE A 81 11.51 16.15 14.55
N GLU A 82 12.42 15.18 14.54
CA GLU A 82 13.86 15.34 14.81
C GLU A 82 14.73 15.32 13.54
N VAL A 83 14.21 14.82 12.42
CA VAL A 83 14.87 14.91 11.12
C VAL A 83 15.17 16.37 10.81
N ARG A 84 16.44 16.73 10.59
CA ARG A 84 16.87 18.13 10.44
C ARG A 84 16.77 18.67 9.01
N LYS A 85 16.90 17.79 8.00
CA LYS A 85 16.94 18.15 6.58
C LYS A 85 15.80 17.48 5.81
N GLY A 86 15.43 18.08 4.68
CA GLY A 86 14.41 17.54 3.78
C GLY A 86 13.05 18.25 3.84
N PRO A 87 12.12 17.86 2.95
CA PRO A 87 10.80 18.49 2.81
C PRO A 87 10.00 18.41 4.12
N ARG A 88 9.33 19.51 4.46
CA ARG A 88 8.50 19.58 5.66
C ARG A 88 7.04 19.33 5.31
N ILE A 89 6.41 18.34 5.95
CA ILE A 89 5.00 18.01 5.83
C ILE A 89 4.37 18.13 7.22
N SER A 90 3.58 19.18 7.43
CA SER A 90 3.06 19.56 8.76
C SER A 90 4.23 19.75 9.76
N LYS A 91 4.24 19.03 10.87
CA LYS A 91 5.32 19.07 11.87
C LYS A 91 6.48 18.11 11.60
N TYR A 92 6.39 17.25 10.60
CA TYR A 92 7.42 16.24 10.31
C TYR A 92 8.29 16.69 9.13
N ARG A 93 9.59 16.38 9.17
CA ARG A 93 10.48 16.47 8.00
C ARG A 93 10.72 15.07 7.46
N VAL A 94 10.59 14.92 6.15
CA VAL A 94 10.83 13.66 5.44
C VAL A 94 12.33 13.46 5.28
N ASN A 95 12.83 12.32 5.74
CA ASN A 95 14.19 11.89 5.46
C ASN A 95 14.24 11.28 4.06
N LEU A 96 14.61 12.11 3.08
CA LEU A 96 14.73 11.69 1.68
C LEU A 96 15.75 10.56 1.49
N GLN A 97 16.80 10.54 2.31
CA GLN A 97 17.84 9.52 2.21
C GLN A 97 17.26 8.13 2.52
N ASP A 98 16.66 7.95 3.69
CA ASP A 98 16.07 6.65 4.07
C ASP A 98 14.91 6.26 3.14
N LEU A 99 14.10 7.24 2.70
CA LEU A 99 13.05 6.98 1.71
C LEU A 99 13.62 6.37 0.42
N GLU A 100 14.76 6.86 -0.06
CA GLU A 100 15.35 6.38 -1.31
C GLU A 100 16.21 5.11 -1.11
N GLU A 101 17.11 5.10 -0.13
CA GLU A 101 18.05 3.99 0.10
C GLU A 101 17.37 2.70 0.61
N ILE A 102 16.23 2.85 1.29
CA ILE A 102 15.43 1.73 1.82
C ILE A 102 14.16 1.57 1.00
N GLY A 103 13.32 2.62 0.96
CA GLY A 103 11.99 2.53 0.36
C GLY A 103 12.03 2.29 -1.14
N VAL A 104 12.62 3.22 -1.90
CA VAL A 104 12.73 3.12 -3.36
C VAL A 104 13.51 1.87 -3.74
N LYS A 105 14.65 1.61 -3.10
CA LYS A 105 15.45 0.43 -3.38
C LYS A 105 14.69 -0.88 -3.15
N ALA A 106 13.89 -0.99 -2.09
CA ALA A 106 13.05 -2.17 -1.86
C ALA A 106 12.00 -2.37 -2.97
N LEU A 107 11.42 -1.28 -3.49
CA LEU A 107 10.47 -1.33 -4.61
C LEU A 107 11.15 -1.65 -5.95
N GLU A 108 12.36 -1.14 -6.19
CA GLU A 108 13.16 -1.44 -7.37
C GLU A 108 13.59 -2.92 -7.38
N GLU A 109 13.97 -3.45 -6.22
CA GLU A 109 14.29 -4.87 -6.06
C GLU A 109 13.04 -5.75 -6.23
N ALA A 110 11.88 -5.30 -5.75
CA ALA A 110 10.61 -6.01 -5.90
C ALA A 110 10.14 -6.11 -7.37
N LEU A 111 10.55 -5.17 -8.24
CA LEU A 111 10.25 -5.22 -9.67
C LEU A 111 10.87 -6.46 -10.35
N VAL A 112 12.10 -6.79 -9.97
CA VAL A 112 12.93 -7.80 -10.66
C VAL A 112 13.01 -9.13 -9.92
N ASP A 113 12.65 -9.18 -8.65
CA ASP A 113 12.70 -10.41 -7.88
C ASP A 113 11.55 -11.38 -8.17
N ASN A 114 11.47 -12.47 -7.41
CA ASN A 114 10.44 -13.50 -7.55
C ASN A 114 9.15 -13.24 -6.75
N SER A 115 8.96 -12.06 -6.17
CA SER A 115 7.71 -11.72 -5.47
C SER A 115 6.53 -11.70 -6.42
N GLN A 116 5.36 -12.07 -5.92
CA GLN A 116 4.10 -12.03 -6.67
C GLN A 116 3.28 -10.80 -6.29
N VAL A 117 3.35 -10.40 -5.02
CA VAL A 117 2.63 -9.25 -4.46
C VAL A 117 3.63 -8.25 -3.87
N VAL A 118 3.42 -6.97 -4.18
CA VAL A 118 4.19 -5.86 -3.63
C VAL A 118 3.29 -5.02 -2.72
N ILE A 119 3.69 -4.91 -1.45
CA ILE A 119 2.99 -4.15 -0.42
C ILE A 119 3.50 -2.71 -0.38
N ILE A 120 2.59 -1.73 -0.30
CA ILE A 120 2.95 -0.32 -0.15
C ILE A 120 2.00 0.37 0.85
N ASP A 121 2.45 0.52 2.11
CA ASP A 121 1.77 1.27 3.19
C ASP A 121 2.53 2.57 3.44
N GLU A 122 2.30 3.70 2.77
CA GLU A 122 1.20 4.18 1.92
C GLU A 122 1.80 4.91 0.70
N ILE A 123 1.04 5.10 -0.38
CA ILE A 123 1.37 6.05 -1.46
C ILE A 123 0.71 7.38 -1.10
N GLY A 124 1.47 8.23 -0.41
CA GLY A 124 0.93 9.43 0.20
C GLY A 124 1.84 10.64 0.08
N LYS A 125 1.45 11.69 0.81
CA LYS A 125 2.11 12.99 0.74
C LYS A 125 3.58 12.93 1.16
N MET A 126 3.98 11.99 2.02
CA MET A 126 5.36 11.89 2.50
C MET A 126 6.26 11.15 1.52
N GLU A 127 5.79 10.08 0.90
CA GLU A 127 6.56 9.24 -0.02
C GLU A 127 6.65 9.91 -1.40
N LEU A 128 5.57 10.57 -1.83
CA LEU A 128 5.50 11.27 -3.12
C LEU A 128 6.34 12.55 -3.18
N VAL A 129 7.02 12.94 -2.09
CA VAL A 129 8.04 14.00 -2.18
C VAL A 129 9.29 13.53 -2.94
N SER A 130 9.53 12.22 -3.06
CA SER A 130 10.60 11.68 -3.90
C SER A 130 10.07 11.39 -5.31
N PRO A 131 10.64 12.01 -6.35
CA PRO A 131 10.35 11.64 -7.74
C PRO A 131 10.75 10.20 -8.07
N LYS A 132 11.80 9.66 -7.42
CA LYS A 132 12.22 8.26 -7.61
C LYS A 132 11.15 7.29 -7.12
N PHE A 133 10.56 7.58 -5.95
CA PHE A 133 9.43 6.82 -5.43
C PHE A 133 8.25 6.81 -6.41
N SER A 134 7.89 7.96 -6.95
CA SER A 134 6.81 8.05 -7.95
C SER A 134 7.11 7.22 -9.21
N ARG A 135 8.36 7.23 -9.69
CA ARG A 135 8.76 6.45 -10.87
C ARG A 135 8.69 4.94 -10.62
N VAL A 136 9.27 4.46 -9.51
CA VAL A 136 9.28 3.01 -9.24
C VAL A 136 7.87 2.47 -8.98
N VAL A 137 7.00 3.22 -8.31
CA VAL A 137 5.60 2.83 -8.13
C VAL A 137 4.87 2.75 -9.48
N LYS A 138 5.15 3.68 -10.41
CA LYS A 138 4.61 3.61 -11.77
C LYS A 138 5.09 2.36 -12.51
N SER A 139 6.38 2.07 -12.47
CA SER A 139 6.93 0.83 -13.05
C SER A 139 6.29 -0.43 -12.44
N LEU A 140 6.03 -0.45 -11.14
CA LEU A 140 5.34 -1.57 -10.48
C LEU A 140 3.89 -1.70 -10.98
N LEU A 141 3.18 -0.57 -11.11
CA LEU A 141 1.82 -0.54 -11.64
C LEU A 141 1.73 -1.07 -13.07
N ASP A 142 2.79 -0.95 -13.86
CA ASP A 142 2.84 -1.42 -15.24
C ASP A 142 3.45 -2.83 -15.38
N SER A 143 4.01 -3.39 -14.29
CA SER A 143 4.57 -4.74 -14.26
C SER A 143 3.51 -5.84 -14.12
N ASN A 144 3.95 -7.11 -14.11
CA ASN A 144 3.09 -8.26 -13.83
C ASN A 144 2.83 -8.50 -12.33
N LYS A 145 3.45 -7.71 -11.45
CA LYS A 145 3.27 -7.82 -10.00
C LYS A 145 1.88 -7.31 -9.59
N VAL A 146 1.27 -7.97 -8.61
CA VAL A 146 0.08 -7.45 -7.92
C VAL A 146 0.52 -6.39 -6.94
N ILE A 147 -0.05 -5.19 -7.00
CA ILE A 147 0.13 -4.20 -5.93
C ILE A 147 -1.03 -4.30 -4.95
N LEU A 148 -0.70 -4.42 -3.67
CA LEU A 148 -1.64 -4.29 -2.58
C LEU A 148 -1.15 -3.17 -1.66
N GLY A 149 -1.85 -2.04 -1.63
CA GLY A 149 -1.34 -0.86 -0.91
C GLY A 149 -2.40 0.06 -0.35
N ILE A 150 -1.96 1.17 0.20
CA ILE A 150 -2.81 2.26 0.69
C ILE A 150 -2.54 3.49 -0.15
N ILE A 151 -3.59 4.24 -0.50
CA ILE A 151 -3.46 5.55 -1.14
C ILE A 151 -4.09 6.65 -0.28
N HIS A 152 -3.43 7.79 -0.21
CA HIS A 152 -3.95 8.94 0.52
C HIS A 152 -5.26 9.44 -0.10
N ALA A 153 -6.33 9.51 0.71
CA ALA A 153 -7.69 9.75 0.22
C ALA A 153 -7.85 11.06 -0.56
N SER A 154 -7.30 12.16 -0.05
CA SER A 154 -7.52 13.52 -0.55
C SER A 154 -6.28 14.20 -1.10
N TYR A 155 -5.15 13.50 -1.19
CA TYR A 155 -3.94 14.14 -1.73
C TYR A 155 -4.05 14.18 -3.26
N ASN A 156 -3.95 15.39 -3.81
CA ASN A 156 -3.94 15.59 -5.25
C ASN A 156 -2.51 15.43 -5.76
N HIS A 157 -2.27 14.36 -6.52
CA HIS A 157 -0.99 14.08 -7.15
C HIS A 157 -1.21 13.31 -8.45
N PRO A 158 -0.46 13.59 -9.54
CA PRO A 158 -0.66 12.93 -10.83
C PRO A 158 -0.67 11.39 -10.74
N LEU A 159 0.27 10.81 -9.98
CA LEU A 159 0.33 9.35 -9.80
C LEU A 159 -0.92 8.78 -9.10
N LEU A 160 -1.46 9.47 -8.10
CA LEU A 160 -2.69 9.01 -7.43
C LEU A 160 -3.91 9.10 -8.35
N ASN A 161 -3.96 10.12 -9.20
CA ASN A 161 -5.01 10.26 -10.21
C ASN A 161 -4.88 9.23 -11.33
N GLU A 162 -3.65 8.83 -11.67
CA GLU A 162 -3.38 7.70 -12.57
C GLU A 162 -3.91 6.40 -11.96
N ILE A 163 -3.50 6.05 -10.73
CA ILE A 163 -3.97 4.86 -9.99
C ILE A 163 -5.50 4.78 -9.96
N ARG A 164 -6.18 5.88 -9.62
CA ARG A 164 -7.66 5.93 -9.57
C ARG A 164 -8.34 5.71 -10.92
N ARG A 165 -7.67 6.05 -12.02
CA ARG A 165 -8.24 5.94 -13.38
C ARG A 165 -8.01 4.58 -14.02
N ARG A 166 -7.01 3.81 -13.59
CA ARG A 166 -6.71 2.48 -14.15
C ARG A 166 -7.93 1.55 -14.10
N ASN A 167 -8.02 0.67 -15.09
CA ASN A 167 -9.10 -0.32 -15.21
C ASN A 167 -8.74 -1.64 -14.53
N ASP A 168 -7.46 -1.91 -14.32
CA ASP A 168 -6.93 -3.07 -13.59
C ASP A 168 -6.83 -2.84 -12.07
N THR A 169 -7.44 -1.76 -11.56
CA THR A 169 -7.26 -1.30 -10.18
C THR A 169 -8.60 -1.20 -9.46
N LYS A 170 -8.68 -1.80 -8.27
CA LYS A 170 -9.84 -1.70 -7.36
C LYS A 170 -9.46 -0.98 -6.07
N ILE A 171 -10.33 -0.08 -5.62
CA ILE A 171 -10.07 0.80 -4.47
C ILE A 171 -11.22 0.66 -3.47
N TYR A 172 -10.88 0.34 -2.22
CA TYR A 172 -11.83 0.15 -1.12
C TYR A 172 -11.74 1.30 -0.12
N TRP A 173 -12.91 1.85 0.25
CA TRP A 173 -12.97 2.94 1.21
C TRP A 173 -13.21 2.42 2.63
N ILE A 174 -12.25 2.69 3.53
CA ILE A 174 -12.27 2.28 4.93
C ILE A 174 -12.39 3.49 5.83
N ASN A 175 -13.55 3.63 6.47
CA ASN A 175 -13.83 4.62 7.51
C ASN A 175 -13.43 4.11 8.90
N ARG A 176 -13.36 5.03 9.87
CA ARG A 176 -13.10 4.68 11.28
C ARG A 176 -14.19 3.76 11.86
N ASN A 177 -15.42 3.91 11.38
CA ASN A 177 -16.58 3.13 11.80
C ASN A 177 -16.97 2.05 10.79
N THR A 178 -16.14 1.73 9.79
CA THR A 178 -16.42 0.59 8.90
C THR A 178 -16.57 -0.67 9.74
N PRO A 179 -17.76 -1.31 9.72
CA PRO A 179 -18.03 -2.48 10.56
C PRO A 179 -17.10 -3.65 10.26
N GLU A 180 -16.85 -4.49 11.26
CA GLU A 180 -15.89 -5.61 11.14
C GLU A 180 -16.29 -6.63 10.08
N ASN A 181 -17.59 -6.91 9.92
CA ASN A 181 -18.07 -7.78 8.85
C ASN A 181 -17.76 -7.21 7.45
N ILE A 182 -17.85 -5.89 7.26
CA ILE A 182 -17.47 -5.23 6.00
C ILE A 182 -15.96 -5.31 5.76
N ARG A 183 -15.14 -5.12 6.80
CA ARG A 183 -13.67 -5.29 6.71
C ARG A 183 -13.31 -6.71 6.30
N ARG A 184 -13.96 -7.71 6.91
CA ARG A 184 -13.79 -9.13 6.58
C ARG A 184 -14.20 -9.44 5.15
N ASN A 185 -15.30 -8.85 4.66
CA ASN A 185 -15.71 -9.04 3.27
C ASN A 185 -14.67 -8.46 2.30
N ILE A 186 -14.16 -7.26 2.56
CA ILE A 186 -13.09 -6.63 1.76
C ILE A 186 -11.82 -7.48 1.80
N HIS A 187 -11.43 -7.96 2.99
CA HIS A 187 -10.31 -8.88 3.16
C HIS A 187 -10.44 -10.11 2.26
N ASN A 188 -11.57 -10.81 2.36
CA ASN A 188 -11.81 -12.06 1.63
C ASN A 188 -11.89 -11.82 0.11
N GLU A 189 -12.49 -10.72 -0.31
CA GLU A 189 -12.59 -10.36 -1.72
C GLU A 189 -11.20 -10.09 -2.33
N ILE A 190 -10.37 -9.30 -1.65
CA ILE A 190 -8.99 -9.02 -2.10
C ILE A 190 -8.18 -10.30 -2.11
N LEU A 191 -8.23 -11.09 -1.02
CA LEU A 191 -7.49 -12.34 -0.91
C LEU A 191 -7.86 -13.30 -2.06
N LYS A 192 -9.15 -13.54 -2.27
CA LYS A 192 -9.66 -14.40 -3.35
C LYS A 192 -9.20 -13.92 -4.72
N ALA A 193 -9.37 -12.63 -5.02
CA ALA A 193 -9.00 -12.07 -6.33
C ALA A 193 -7.49 -12.19 -6.60
N ILE A 194 -6.65 -11.98 -5.59
CA ILE A 194 -5.19 -12.16 -5.71
C ILE A 194 -4.86 -13.63 -5.94
N LEU A 195 -5.43 -14.55 -5.16
CA LEU A 195 -5.15 -15.97 -5.27
C LEU A 195 -5.60 -16.56 -6.62
N GLU A 196 -6.80 -16.22 -7.09
CA GLU A 196 -7.29 -16.61 -8.42
C GLU A 196 -6.36 -16.12 -9.53
N ARG A 197 -5.91 -14.86 -9.44
CA ARG A 197 -4.96 -14.29 -10.42
C ARG A 197 -3.60 -15.00 -10.42
N LEU A 198 -3.13 -15.45 -9.26
CA LEU A 198 -1.86 -16.16 -9.12
C LEU A 198 -1.97 -17.66 -9.48
N GLY A 199 -3.14 -18.13 -9.91
CA GLY A 199 -3.38 -19.52 -10.31
C GLY A 199 -3.77 -20.44 -9.14
N GLY A 200 -4.15 -19.89 -7.99
CA GLY A 200 -4.43 -20.63 -6.76
C GLY A 200 -5.87 -20.45 -6.28
N TYR A 201 -6.84 -21.05 -6.95
CA TYR A 201 -8.13 -21.36 -6.32
C TYR A 201 -8.58 -22.76 -6.76
N ALA A 202 -7.85 -23.79 -6.32
CA ALA A 202 -8.46 -25.09 -6.12
C ALA A 202 -9.22 -25.00 -4.80
N GLY A 203 -10.47 -24.55 -4.86
CA GLY A 203 -11.36 -24.63 -3.71
C GLY A 203 -11.55 -26.10 -3.36
N ASN A 204 -11.21 -26.47 -2.12
CA ASN A 204 -11.88 -27.58 -1.46
C ASN A 204 -13.26 -27.12 -1.01
#